data_AF-A0A3D2WZT3-F1
#
_entry.id   AF-A0A3D2WZT3-F1
#
_cell.length_a   1.000
_cell.length_b   1.000
_cell.length_c   1.000
_cell.angle_alpha   90.00
_cell.angle_beta   90.00
_cell.angle_gamma   90.00
#
_symmetry.space_group_name_H-M   'P 1'
#
loop_
_entity.id
_entity.type
_entity.pdbx_description
1 polymer ?
#
loop_
_entity_poly.entity_id
_entity_poly.type
_entity_poly.pdbx_seq_one_letter_code
_entity_poly.pdbx_strand_id
1 'polypeptide(L)'
;MNIIGYWILLKRLVLFLYKSKKQVKVMSRIRYLKPDFFKDEDLALLPFEVRLFFAGLWNFADKAGRLENRPRRLKIEIFPYDNVDVEKCIKTLSKPKNGSNKPFIQEYEVDDCQYIQIINWEKHQKPHHTEKD
;
A
#
# COMPACT_ATOMS: atom_id res chain seq x y z
N MET A 1 -32.58 21.33 -28.21
CA MET A 1 -31.16 20.95 -28.09
C MET A 1 -30.89 19.85 -29.09
N ASN A 2 -30.08 20.08 -30.14
CA ASN A 2 -29.88 19.08 -31.21
C ASN A 2 -29.12 17.85 -30.70
N ILE A 3 -29.34 16.72 -31.36
CA ILE A 3 -28.74 15.40 -31.05
C ILE A 3 -27.22 15.51 -30.88
N ILE A 4 -26.58 16.34 -31.70
CA ILE A 4 -25.14 16.63 -31.66
C ILE A 4 -24.72 17.23 -30.29
N GLY A 5 -25.51 18.15 -29.73
CA GLY A 5 -25.24 18.77 -28.43
C GLY A 5 -25.37 17.79 -27.26
N TYR A 6 -26.36 16.88 -27.32
CA TYR A 6 -26.53 15.82 -26.32
C TYR A 6 -25.36 14.83 -26.35
N TRP A 7 -24.90 14.44 -27.55
CA TRP A 7 -23.74 13.57 -27.71
C TRP A 7 -22.42 14.20 -27.23
N ILE A 8 -22.25 15.51 -27.39
CA ILE A 8 -21.07 16.23 -26.87
C ILE A 8 -21.10 16.29 -25.33
N LEU A 9 -22.27 16.59 -24.74
CA LEU A 9 -22.47 16.58 -23.29
C LEU A 9 -22.26 15.18 -22.70
N LEU A 10 -22.80 14.14 -23.33
CA LEU A 10 -22.63 12.76 -22.89
C LEU A 10 -21.17 12.32 -22.98
N LYS A 11 -20.45 12.64 -24.07
CA LYS A 11 -19.01 12.37 -24.17
C LYS A 11 -18.20 13.13 -23.11
N ARG A 12 -18.55 14.39 -22.82
CA ARG A 12 -17.90 15.16 -21.74
C ARG A 12 -18.18 14.58 -20.36
N LEU A 13 -19.41 14.15 -20.10
CA LEU A 13 -19.80 13.51 -18.84
C LEU A 13 -19.08 12.18 -18.66
N VAL A 14 -19.05 11.34 -19.71
CA VAL A 14 -18.33 10.06 -19.71
C VAL A 14 -16.83 10.27 -19.54
N LEU A 15 -16.22 11.24 -20.24
CA LEU A 15 -14.80 11.57 -20.04
C LEU A 15 -14.51 12.12 -18.65
N PHE A 16 -15.43 12.90 -18.06
CA PHE A 16 -15.31 13.44 -16.71
C PHE A 16 -15.37 12.31 -15.68
N LEU A 17 -16.36 11.41 -15.81
CA LEU A 17 -16.48 10.21 -14.99
C LEU A 17 -15.27 9.27 -15.14
N TYR A 18 -14.72 9.14 -16.36
CA TYR A 18 -13.51 8.36 -16.61
C TYR A 18 -12.26 9.00 -16.02
N LYS A 19 -12.07 10.32 -16.16
CA LYS A 19 -10.95 11.06 -15.54
C LYS A 19 -11.02 11.07 -14.02
N SER A 20 -12.21 10.95 -13.43
CA SER A 20 -12.39 10.81 -11.99
C SER A 20 -11.84 9.49 -11.44
N LYS A 21 -11.72 8.45 -12.27
CA LYS A 21 -11.06 7.17 -11.92
C LYS A 21 -9.59 7.13 -12.37
N LYS A 22 -8.87 8.25 -12.26
CA LYS A 22 -7.42 8.26 -12.49
C LYS A 22 -6.78 7.28 -11.51
N GLN A 23 -6.15 6.22 -12.03
CA GLN A 23 -5.25 5.42 -11.23
C GLN A 23 -4.17 6.33 -10.66
N VAL A 24 -4.09 6.40 -9.33
CA VAL A 24 -2.92 6.94 -8.67
C VAL A 24 -1.74 6.08 -9.14
N LYS A 25 -0.83 6.70 -9.89
CA LYS A 25 0.44 6.08 -10.25
C LYS A 25 1.24 5.94 -8.96
N VAL A 26 1.04 4.85 -8.23
CA VAL A 26 1.88 4.51 -7.07
C VAL A 26 3.30 4.38 -7.60
N MET A 27 4.15 5.33 -7.22
CA MET A 27 5.55 5.35 -7.63
C MET A 27 6.32 4.50 -6.64
N SER A 28 6.90 3.40 -7.12
CA SER A 28 7.82 2.64 -6.29
C SER A 28 9.03 3.50 -5.94
N ARG A 29 9.41 3.52 -4.68
CA ARG A 29 10.55 4.28 -4.15
C ARG A 29 11.57 3.33 -3.55
N ILE A 30 12.84 3.62 -3.75
CA ILE A 30 13.91 2.95 -3.01
C ILE A 30 13.78 3.38 -1.55
N ARG A 31 13.62 2.40 -0.66
CA ARG A 31 13.69 2.59 0.80
C ARG A 31 14.86 1.80 1.35
N TYR A 32 15.45 2.28 2.43
CA TYR A 32 16.54 1.56 3.09
C TYR A 32 15.96 0.48 4.02
N LEU A 33 16.65 -0.66 4.12
CA LEU A 33 16.39 -1.71 5.09
C LEU A 33 17.40 -1.60 6.23
N LYS A 34 16.95 -1.18 7.41
CA LYS A 34 17.82 -1.07 8.60
C LYS A 34 18.19 -2.46 9.13
N PRO A 35 19.39 -2.66 9.71
CA PRO A 35 19.74 -3.90 10.40
C PRO A 35 18.76 -4.30 11.51
N ASP A 36 18.14 -3.32 12.19
CA ASP A 36 17.15 -3.55 13.24
C ASP A 36 15.92 -4.35 12.76
N PHE A 37 15.62 -4.31 11.45
CA PHE A 37 14.56 -5.14 10.87
C PHE A 37 14.76 -6.63 11.15
N PHE A 38 16.01 -7.10 11.08
CA PHE A 38 16.34 -8.51 11.33
C PHE A 38 16.41 -8.86 12.82
N LYS A 39 16.45 -7.84 13.69
CA LYS A 39 16.51 -7.99 15.15
C LYS A 39 15.15 -7.83 15.83
N ASP A 40 14.10 -7.47 15.08
CA ASP A 40 12.75 -7.39 15.62
C ASP A 40 12.24 -8.80 15.95
N GLU A 41 12.11 -9.09 17.25
CA GLU A 41 11.74 -10.41 17.76
C GLU A 41 10.31 -10.81 17.36
N ASP A 42 9.37 -9.86 17.32
CA ASP A 42 7.99 -10.13 16.88
C ASP A 42 7.97 -10.49 15.39
N LEU A 43 8.76 -9.77 14.58
CA LEU A 43 8.83 -9.97 13.15
C LEU A 43 9.55 -11.27 12.80
N ALA A 44 10.60 -11.61 13.56
CA ALA A 44 11.40 -12.83 13.38
C ALA A 44 10.60 -14.12 13.54
N LEU A 45 9.50 -14.10 14.29
CA LEU A 45 8.58 -15.22 14.47
C LEU A 45 7.66 -15.45 13.25
N LEU A 46 7.59 -14.48 12.32
CA LEU A 46 6.73 -14.59 11.13
C LEU A 46 7.44 -15.36 10.00
N PRO A 47 6.66 -16.05 9.13
CA PRO A 47 7.19 -16.69 7.93
C PRO A 47 8.00 -15.71 7.08
N PHE A 48 9.01 -16.21 6.36
CA PHE A 48 9.94 -15.36 5.61
C PHE A 48 9.21 -14.53 4.53
N GLU A 49 8.17 -15.10 3.91
CA GLU A 49 7.36 -14.44 2.91
C GLU A 49 6.58 -13.26 3.50
N VAL A 50 6.11 -13.37 4.75
CA VAL A 50 5.42 -12.27 5.45
C VAL A 50 6.39 -11.15 5.81
N ARG A 51 7.61 -11.51 6.24
CA ARG A 51 8.67 -10.54 6.51
C ARG A 51 9.09 -9.80 5.24
N LEU A 52 9.34 -10.54 4.16
CA LEU A 52 9.72 -9.97 2.87
C LEU A 52 8.58 -9.11 2.29
N PHE A 53 7.32 -9.55 2.45
CA PHE A 53 6.16 -8.76 2.08
C PHE A 53 6.13 -7.42 2.83
N PHE A 54 6.32 -7.43 4.15
CA PHE A 54 6.35 -6.22 4.96
C PHE A 54 7.43 -5.23 4.50
N ALA A 55 8.66 -5.70 4.24
CA ALA A 55 9.71 -4.87 3.66
C ALA A 55 9.34 -4.35 2.25
N GLY A 56 8.70 -5.20 1.44
CA GLY A 56 8.20 -4.86 0.11
C GLY A 56 7.19 -3.70 0.13
N LEU A 57 6.26 -3.68 1.11
CA LEU A 57 5.26 -2.62 1.27
C LEU A 57 5.89 -1.23 1.36
N TRP A 58 7.09 -1.11 1.93
CA TRP A 58 7.74 0.18 2.13
C TRP A 58 8.03 0.90 0.81
N ASN A 59 8.28 0.16 -0.26
CA ASN A 59 8.53 0.74 -1.57
C ASN A 59 7.28 1.40 -2.17
N PHE A 60 6.08 1.01 -1.72
CA PHE A 60 4.81 1.48 -2.24
C PHE A 60 4.09 2.45 -1.30
N ALA A 61 4.65 2.69 -0.11
CA ALA A 61 4.15 3.63 0.86
C ALA A 61 4.58 5.06 0.53
N ASP A 62 3.66 6.00 0.75
CA ASP A 62 3.92 7.44 0.70
C ASP A 62 4.86 7.88 1.85
N LYS A 63 5.13 9.19 1.94
CA LYS A 63 6.05 9.71 2.96
C LYS A 63 5.55 9.50 4.40
N ALA A 64 4.25 9.26 4.60
CA ALA A 64 3.64 9.01 5.90
C ALA A 64 3.38 7.51 6.15
N GLY A 65 3.84 6.62 5.27
CA GLY A 65 3.70 5.18 5.45
C GLY A 65 2.33 4.63 5.03
N ARG A 66 1.60 5.34 4.16
CA ARG A 66 0.27 4.96 3.66
C ARG A 66 0.37 4.42 2.25
N LEU A 67 -0.45 3.42 1.93
CA LEU A 67 -0.57 2.88 0.59
C LEU A 67 -1.98 2.33 0.34
N GLU A 68 -2.37 2.23 -0.93
CA GLU A 68 -3.62 1.55 -1.31
C GLU A 68 -3.54 0.05 -0.99
N ASN A 69 -4.57 -0.49 -0.33
CA ASN A 69 -4.72 -1.91 -0.09
C ASN A 69 -5.33 -2.60 -1.32
N ARG A 70 -4.49 -2.90 -2.31
CA ARG A 70 -4.88 -3.67 -3.50
C ARG A 70 -4.08 -4.98 -3.54
N PRO A 71 -4.53 -6.05 -2.86
CA PRO A 71 -3.76 -7.29 -2.69
C PRO A 71 -3.25 -7.87 -4.02
N ARG A 72 -4.11 -7.98 -5.03
CA ARG A 72 -3.71 -8.48 -6.36
C ARG A 72 -2.59 -7.67 -7.01
N ARG A 73 -2.58 -6.34 -6.81
CA ARG A 73 -1.52 -5.47 -7.32
C ARG A 73 -0.23 -5.67 -6.51
N LEU A 74 -0.32 -5.63 -5.18
CA LEU A 74 0.82 -5.85 -4.29
C LEU A 74 1.49 -7.21 -4.52
N LYS A 75 0.71 -8.26 -4.82
CA LYS A 75 1.24 -9.57 -5.23
C LYS A 75 2.14 -9.45 -6.45
N ILE A 76 1.63 -8.84 -7.54
CA ILE A 76 2.38 -8.75 -8.80
C ILE A 76 3.66 -7.91 -8.62
N GLU A 77 3.57 -6.84 -7.82
CA GLU A 77 4.69 -5.91 -7.62
C GLU A 77 5.77 -6.46 -6.67
N ILE A 78 5.38 -7.20 -5.62
CA ILE A 78 6.32 -7.70 -4.58
C ILE A 78 6.76 -9.15 -4.88
N PHE A 79 5.86 -9.98 -5.39
CA PHE A 79 6.07 -11.41 -5.64
C PHE A 79 5.62 -11.78 -7.07
N PRO A 80 6.24 -11.21 -8.12
CA PRO A 80 5.83 -11.46 -9.51
C PRO A 80 5.87 -12.96 -9.86
N TYR A 81 6.88 -13.68 -9.39
CA TYR A 81 7.14 -15.07 -9.76
C TYR A 81 6.79 -16.09 -8.67
N ASP A 82 6.56 -15.64 -7.45
CA ASP A 82 6.25 -16.53 -6.32
C ASP A 82 4.74 -16.70 -6.13
N ASN A 83 4.35 -17.88 -5.67
CA ASN A 83 2.97 -18.18 -5.29
C ASN A 83 2.76 -17.88 -3.80
N VAL A 84 2.67 -16.59 -3.47
CA VAL A 84 2.45 -16.11 -2.10
C VAL A 84 1.04 -15.59 -1.94
N ASP A 85 0.35 -16.04 -0.89
CA ASP A 85 -0.93 -15.49 -0.46
C ASP A 85 -0.70 -14.17 0.29
N VAL A 86 -0.76 -13.07 -0.46
CA VAL A 86 -0.57 -11.72 0.10
C VAL A 86 -1.72 -11.28 1.00
N GLU A 87 -2.94 -11.80 0.82
CA GLU A 87 -4.06 -11.49 1.72
C GLU A 87 -3.80 -12.09 3.10
N LYS A 88 -3.27 -13.32 3.14
CA LYS A 88 -2.78 -13.92 4.39
C LYS A 88 -1.62 -13.12 4.98
N CYS A 89 -0.69 -12.61 4.17
CA CYS A 89 0.39 -11.76 4.65
C CYS A 89 -0.14 -10.48 5.32
N ILE A 90 -1.07 -9.78 4.66
CA ILE A 90 -1.74 -8.59 5.20
C ILE A 90 -2.42 -8.91 6.52
N LYS A 91 -3.30 -9.93 6.54
CA LYS A 91 -3.99 -10.38 7.77
C LYS A 91 -3.02 -10.78 8.88
N THR A 92 -1.84 -11.30 8.56
CA THR A 92 -0.83 -11.68 9.56
C THR A 92 -0.16 -10.45 10.15
N LEU A 93 0.19 -9.47 9.32
CA LEU A 93 0.80 -8.21 9.77
C LEU A 93 -0.18 -7.29 10.50
N SER A 94 -1.48 -7.40 10.22
CA SER A 94 -2.57 -6.68 10.90
C SER A 94 -2.88 -7.24 12.30
N LYS A 95 -2.32 -8.39 12.69
CA LYS A 95 -2.52 -8.94 14.04
C LYS A 95 -1.65 -8.21 15.07
N PRO A 96 -2.12 -8.07 16.32
CA PRO A 96 -1.29 -7.56 17.41
C PRO A 96 -0.01 -8.39 17.58
N LYS A 97 1.09 -7.70 17.86
CA LYS A 97 2.39 -8.33 18.13
C LYS A 97 2.41 -8.94 19.54
N ASN A 98 3.38 -9.83 19.82
CA ASN A 98 3.49 -10.45 21.13
C ASN A 98 4.04 -9.46 22.17
N GLY A 99 5.10 -8.72 21.81
CA GLY A 99 5.73 -7.73 22.67
C GLY A 99 4.96 -6.42 22.82
N SER A 100 3.88 -6.22 22.05
CA SER A 100 3.03 -5.03 22.15
C SER A 100 1.65 -5.27 21.55
N ASN A 101 0.60 -4.73 22.14
CA ASN A 101 -0.77 -4.85 21.61
C ASN A 101 -1.04 -4.03 20.32
N LYS A 102 -0.01 -3.67 19.55
CA LYS A 102 -0.10 -2.94 18.29
C LYS A 102 0.38 -3.83 17.14
N PRO A 103 -0.28 -3.80 15.96
CA PRO A 103 0.16 -4.55 14.79
C PRO A 103 1.31 -3.86 14.04
N PHE A 104 1.89 -4.53 13.04
CA PHE A 104 2.88 -3.92 12.14
C PHE A 104 2.23 -2.95 11.16
N ILE A 105 1.06 -3.33 10.66
CA ILE A 105 0.24 -2.53 9.75
C ILE A 105 -1.19 -2.43 10.26
N GLN A 106 -1.92 -1.44 9.80
CA GLN A 106 -3.35 -1.30 10.04
C GLN A 106 -4.08 -1.05 8.73
N GLU A 107 -5.10 -1.84 8.47
CA GLU A 107 -6.02 -1.65 7.35
C GLU A 107 -7.10 -0.65 7.74
N TYR A 108 -7.48 0.22 6.80
CA TYR A 108 -8.54 1.20 6.99
C TYR A 108 -9.20 1.55 5.65
N GLU A 109 -10.36 2.19 5.71
CA GLU A 109 -11.15 2.53 4.53
C GLU A 109 -11.49 4.03 4.52
N VAL A 110 -11.40 4.64 3.34
CA VAL A 110 -11.82 6.03 3.07
C VAL A 110 -12.42 6.07 1.68
N ASP A 111 -13.61 6.65 1.53
CA ASP A 111 -14.32 6.80 0.24
C ASP A 111 -14.39 5.48 -0.57
N ASP A 112 -14.85 4.40 0.07
CA ASP A 112 -14.95 3.04 -0.48
C ASP A 112 -13.61 2.44 -0.99
N CYS A 113 -12.49 3.05 -0.61
CA CYS A 113 -11.15 2.61 -0.97
C CYS A 113 -10.43 2.08 0.27
N GLN A 114 -9.85 0.88 0.15
CA GLN A 114 -9.08 0.24 1.21
C GLN A 114 -7.62 0.72 1.17
N TYR A 115 -7.04 0.92 2.34
CA TYR A 115 -5.67 1.41 2.54
C TYR A 115 -4.96 0.63 3.65
N ILE A 116 -3.63 0.74 3.66
CA ILE A 116 -2.76 0.22 4.70
C ILE A 116 -1.96 1.39 5.28
N GLN A 117 -1.88 1.48 6.60
CA GLN A 117 -0.95 2.33 7.34
C GLN A 117 0.14 1.45 7.96
N ILE A 118 1.40 1.80 7.76
CA ILE A 118 2.53 1.20 8.49
C ILE A 118 2.69 1.94 9.83
N ILE A 119 2.49 1.27 10.96
CA ILE A 119 2.27 1.92 12.27
C ILE A 119 3.49 2.69 12.80
N ASN A 120 4.68 2.12 12.69
CA ASN A 120 5.91 2.74 13.20
C ASN A 120 6.74 3.39 12.07
N TRP A 121 6.10 3.82 10.98
CA TRP A 121 6.77 4.31 9.79
C TRP A 121 7.84 5.36 10.09
N GLU A 122 7.49 6.45 10.77
CA GLU A 122 8.42 7.57 11.05
C GLU A 122 9.62 7.19 11.94
N LYS A 123 9.51 6.12 12.73
CA LYS A 123 10.63 5.59 13.52
C LYS A 123 11.64 4.86 12.64
N HIS A 124 11.14 4.16 11.61
CA HIS A 124 11.97 3.29 10.78
C HIS A 124 12.39 3.96 9.49
N GLN A 125 11.55 4.79 8.89
CA GLN A 125 11.75 5.47 7.62
C GLN A 125 11.84 6.98 7.83
N LYS A 126 12.80 7.61 7.15
CA LYS A 126 12.98 9.06 7.10
C LYS A 126 12.91 9.54 5.64
N PRO A 127 11.72 9.50 5.01
CA PRO A 127 11.52 10.11 3.69
C PRO A 127 12.00 11.56 3.67
N HIS A 128 12.56 12.01 2.55
CA HIS A 128 13.03 13.39 2.44
C HIS A 128 11.83 14.35 2.50
N HIS A 129 11.98 15.50 3.16
CA HIS A 129 10.87 16.44 3.35
C HIS A 129 10.31 17.01 2.04
N THR A 130 11.07 16.94 0.94
CA THR A 130 10.63 17.35 -0.41
C THR A 130 10.03 16.22 -1.24
N GLU A 131 9.89 15.02 -0.67
CA GLU A 131 9.25 13.90 -1.36
C GLU A 131 7.77 14.23 -1.62
N LYS A 132 7.36 14.10 -2.88
CA LYS A 132 5.96 14.28 -3.29
C LYS A 132 5.18 13.00 -2.99
N ASP A 133 3.97 13.19 -2.47
CA ASP A 133 2.97 12.14 -2.28
C ASP A 133 2.53 11.56 -3.64
#